data_AF-A0A9N8ELH5-F1
#
_entry.id   AF-A0A9N8ELH5-F1
#
_cell.length_a   1.000
_cell.length_b   1.000
_cell.length_c   1.000
_cell.angle_alpha   90.00
_cell.angle_beta   90.00
_cell.angle_gamma   90.00
#
_symmetry.space_group_name_H-M   'P 1'
#
loop_
_entity.id
_entity.type
_entity.pdbx_description
1 polymer ?
#
loop_
_entity_poly.entity_id
_entity_poly.type
_entity_poly.pdbx_seq_one_letter_code
_entity_poly.pdbx_strand_id
1 'polypeptide(L)'
;MSWLHKRTYTKAARFQPSALGGIQPHHVADYLKWCAYGTTDVDFKDLEQNPTCRSSTLEQDKKAISFYMPIKGATWNGTSGNPTKSDAVNEVVKEVKKAETQHRSKKSCATRDLTETEYRKVVHELYGKGSFESTIRTACMLKQQVHLITRTDDISKLKYSDYKPHPDFPFALSCKVHWSKNISEERQCPDQIILGSMDTDFCAMLGLANYMEASFNYGYGAAGRENAFLFTPESDPKLAPKHCNAAYRNILKAVFLSAPFLAVAVLVAGVLGSHSIRKFAATLARGMGATADEVDIRGRWKARLSGWVVDAYISPEQPWIDAPVAEKLAWVLLLPTSYTRMPRE
;
A
#
# COMPACT_ATOMS: atom_id res chain seq x y z
N MET A 1 -13.06 -27.93 2.82
CA MET A 1 -14.22 -28.84 2.75
C MET A 1 -14.31 -29.56 1.41
N SER A 2 -14.38 -28.87 0.27
CA SER A 2 -14.45 -29.56 -1.05
C SER A 2 -13.29 -30.52 -1.27
N TRP A 3 -12.06 -30.07 -0.98
CA TRP A 3 -10.85 -30.91 -1.06
C TRP A 3 -10.92 -32.11 -0.11
N LEU A 4 -11.21 -31.86 1.18
CA LEU A 4 -11.28 -32.90 2.21
C LEU A 4 -12.33 -33.97 1.89
N HIS A 5 -13.49 -33.57 1.37
CA HIS A 5 -14.59 -34.48 1.06
C HIS A 5 -14.58 -34.99 -0.38
N LYS A 6 -13.59 -34.59 -1.19
CA LYS A 6 -13.48 -34.91 -2.62
C LYS A 6 -14.77 -34.66 -3.41
N ARG A 7 -15.50 -33.59 -3.07
CA ARG A 7 -16.75 -33.21 -3.75
C ARG A 7 -16.91 -31.71 -3.89
N THR A 8 -17.61 -31.29 -4.93
CA THR A 8 -17.89 -29.87 -5.17
C THR A 8 -19.07 -29.40 -4.32
N TYR A 9 -18.90 -28.23 -3.72
CA TYR A 9 -19.96 -27.53 -2.98
C TYR A 9 -20.36 -26.26 -3.70
N THR A 10 -21.64 -25.89 -3.62
CA THR A 10 -22.11 -24.59 -4.08
C THR A 10 -21.61 -23.48 -3.14
N LYS A 11 -21.54 -22.23 -3.64
CA LYS A 11 -21.15 -21.06 -2.81
C LYS A 11 -22.13 -20.80 -1.65
N ALA A 12 -23.36 -21.32 -1.75
CA ALA A 12 -24.37 -21.22 -0.72
C ALA A 12 -24.21 -22.28 0.39
N ALA A 13 -23.35 -23.28 0.21
CA ALA A 13 -23.13 -24.32 1.21
C ALA A 13 -22.72 -23.70 2.57
N ARG A 14 -23.26 -24.27 3.65
CA ARG A 14 -22.96 -23.90 5.02
C ARG A 14 -22.51 -25.15 5.77
N PHE A 15 -21.47 -25.01 6.58
CA PHE A 15 -20.92 -26.09 7.38
C PHE A 15 -21.19 -25.81 8.85
N GLN A 16 -21.71 -26.80 9.55
CA GLN A 16 -21.92 -26.69 10.99
C GLN A 16 -20.57 -26.64 11.72
N PRO A 17 -20.47 -25.95 12.88
CA PRO A 17 -19.23 -25.88 13.66
C PRO A 17 -18.65 -27.26 14.00
N SER A 18 -19.50 -28.27 14.25
CA SER A 18 -19.08 -29.65 14.50
C SER A 18 -18.34 -30.27 13.31
N ALA A 19 -18.83 -30.04 12.08
CA ALA A 19 -18.17 -30.50 10.86
C ALA A 19 -16.81 -29.82 10.64
N LEU A 20 -16.67 -28.56 11.07
CA LEU A 20 -15.40 -27.84 11.03
C LEU A 20 -14.46 -28.26 12.16
N GLY A 21 -14.99 -28.67 13.31
CA GLY A 21 -14.23 -29.21 14.44
C GLY A 21 -13.54 -30.55 14.14
N GLY A 22 -14.01 -31.30 13.14
CA GLY A 22 -13.34 -32.50 12.64
C GLY A 22 -12.08 -32.25 11.82
N ILE A 23 -11.75 -30.98 11.51
CA ILE A 23 -10.54 -30.64 10.76
C ILE A 23 -9.32 -30.72 11.68
N GLN A 24 -8.38 -31.60 11.35
CA GLN A 24 -7.13 -31.82 12.06
C GLN A 24 -5.96 -31.14 11.34
N PRO A 25 -4.82 -30.92 12.02
CA PRO A 25 -3.60 -30.37 11.41
C PRO A 25 -3.17 -31.04 10.10
N HIS A 26 -3.18 -32.37 10.04
CA HIS A 26 -2.73 -33.10 8.85
C HIS A 26 -3.63 -32.83 7.64
N HIS A 27 -4.95 -32.71 7.82
CA HIS A 27 -5.86 -32.31 6.74
C HIS A 27 -5.48 -30.95 6.13
N VAL A 28 -5.05 -29.99 6.97
CA VAL A 28 -4.63 -28.67 6.52
C VAL A 28 -3.25 -28.75 5.87
N ALA A 29 -2.30 -29.46 6.48
CA ALA A 29 -0.96 -29.62 5.95
C ALA A 29 -0.98 -30.30 4.56
N ASP A 30 -1.74 -31.37 4.41
CA ASP A 30 -1.90 -32.11 3.15
C ASP A 30 -2.58 -31.26 2.08
N TYR A 31 -3.58 -30.45 2.46
CA TYR A 31 -4.16 -29.48 1.54
C TYR A 31 -3.12 -28.45 1.05
N LEU A 32 -2.30 -27.90 1.95
CA LEU A 32 -1.25 -26.95 1.56
C LEU A 32 -0.15 -27.60 0.72
N LYS A 33 0.22 -28.85 1.02
CA LYS A 33 1.14 -29.64 0.20
C LYS A 33 0.55 -29.84 -1.20
N TRP A 34 -0.72 -30.24 -1.31
CA TRP A 34 -1.40 -30.38 -2.58
C TRP A 34 -1.45 -29.05 -3.36
N CYS A 35 -1.72 -27.92 -2.69
CA CYS A 35 -1.69 -26.60 -3.33
C CYS A 35 -0.30 -26.20 -3.83
N ALA A 36 0.78 -26.65 -3.18
CA ALA A 36 2.16 -26.29 -3.55
C ALA A 36 2.78 -27.27 -4.56
N TYR A 37 2.63 -28.57 -4.35
CA TYR A 37 3.33 -29.63 -5.05
C TYR A 37 2.42 -30.47 -5.95
N GLY A 38 1.09 -30.29 -5.88
CA GLY A 38 0.12 -31.14 -6.60
C GLY A 38 -0.10 -32.52 -5.96
N THR A 39 0.66 -32.85 -4.91
CA THR A 39 0.61 -34.11 -4.16
C THR A 39 0.66 -33.85 -2.65
N THR A 40 0.18 -34.81 -1.86
CA THR A 40 0.30 -34.81 -0.40
C THR A 40 1.55 -35.56 0.07
N ASP A 41 2.08 -36.45 -0.78
CA ASP A 41 3.30 -37.20 -0.55
C ASP A 41 4.50 -36.35 -0.98
N VAL A 42 5.03 -35.59 -0.03
CA VAL A 42 6.11 -34.62 -0.24
C VAL A 42 7.23 -34.95 0.73
N ASP A 43 8.42 -35.20 0.20
CA ASP A 43 9.66 -35.25 0.98
C ASP A 43 10.37 -33.90 0.85
N PHE A 44 10.37 -33.10 1.91
CA PHE A 44 11.04 -31.79 1.91
C PHE A 44 12.57 -31.88 1.75
N LYS A 45 13.16 -33.08 1.86
CA LYS A 45 14.58 -33.31 1.57
C LYS A 45 14.85 -33.55 0.08
N ASP A 46 13.84 -33.96 -0.68
CA ASP A 46 13.94 -34.11 -2.13
C ASP A 46 13.92 -32.74 -2.80
N LEU A 47 15.06 -32.32 -3.35
CA LEU A 47 15.21 -31.02 -3.98
C LEU A 47 14.61 -30.96 -5.39
N GLU A 48 14.27 -32.10 -5.98
CA GLU A 48 13.58 -32.17 -7.28
C GLU A 48 12.08 -31.84 -7.13
N GLN A 49 11.51 -32.04 -5.94
CA GLN A 49 10.14 -31.65 -5.62
C GLN A 49 10.04 -30.14 -5.40
N ASN A 50 9.83 -29.42 -6.49
CA ASN A 50 9.79 -27.97 -6.48
C ASN A 50 8.36 -27.43 -6.34
N PRO A 51 8.10 -26.51 -5.39
CA PRO A 51 6.77 -25.95 -5.20
C PRO A 51 6.38 -25.02 -6.36
N THR A 52 5.19 -25.24 -6.88
CA THR A 52 4.60 -24.51 -8.01
C THR A 52 3.92 -23.19 -7.60
N CYS A 53 3.82 -22.92 -6.29
CA CYS A 53 3.26 -21.69 -5.73
C CYS A 53 4.20 -21.03 -4.72
N ARG A 54 3.87 -19.79 -4.34
CA ARG A 54 4.60 -19.00 -3.34
C ARG A 54 4.00 -19.23 -1.95
N SER A 55 4.80 -19.07 -0.91
CA SER A 55 4.37 -19.12 0.49
C SER A 55 3.25 -18.13 0.79
N SER A 56 3.22 -16.96 0.12
CA SER A 56 2.15 -15.98 0.27
C SER A 56 0.78 -16.52 -0.14
N THR A 57 0.73 -17.43 -1.12
CA THR A 57 -0.50 -18.12 -1.53
C THR A 57 -0.95 -19.06 -0.40
N LEU A 58 -0.03 -19.86 0.13
CA LEU A 58 -0.34 -20.77 1.24
C LEU A 58 -0.76 -20.03 2.51
N GLU A 59 -0.12 -18.89 2.83
CA GLU A 59 -0.50 -18.05 3.97
C GLU A 59 -1.91 -17.46 3.80
N GLN A 60 -2.29 -17.09 2.58
CA GLN A 60 -3.64 -16.60 2.29
C GLN A 60 -4.67 -17.72 2.43
N ASP A 61 -4.40 -18.91 1.89
CA ASP A 61 -5.28 -20.08 2.03
C ASP A 61 -5.41 -20.49 3.49
N LYS A 62 -4.29 -20.56 4.22
CA LYS A 62 -4.23 -20.81 5.66
C LYS A 62 -5.06 -19.79 6.44
N LYS A 63 -4.94 -18.50 6.13
CA LYS A 63 -5.74 -17.44 6.76
C LYS A 63 -7.23 -17.61 6.47
N ALA A 64 -7.59 -17.97 5.24
CA ALA A 64 -8.98 -18.21 4.85
C ALA A 64 -9.57 -19.41 5.61
N ILE A 65 -8.82 -20.52 5.75
CA ILE A 65 -9.22 -21.68 6.55
C ILE A 65 -9.39 -21.28 8.02
N SER A 66 -8.38 -20.60 8.58
CA SER A 66 -8.38 -20.15 9.99
C SER A 66 -9.58 -19.27 10.32
N PHE A 67 -10.08 -18.47 9.37
CA PHE A 67 -11.24 -17.61 9.58
C PHE A 67 -12.51 -18.39 9.92
N TYR A 68 -12.65 -19.62 9.42
CA TYR A 68 -13.81 -20.46 9.64
C TYR A 68 -13.65 -21.45 10.80
N MET A 69 -12.45 -21.57 11.40
CA MET A 69 -12.24 -22.51 12.51
C MET A 69 -13.05 -22.09 13.74
N PRO A 70 -13.70 -23.03 14.46
CA PRO A 70 -14.48 -22.70 15.66
C PRO A 70 -13.65 -21.99 16.74
N ILE A 71 -12.43 -22.49 16.99
CA ILE A 71 -11.51 -21.95 17.99
C ILE A 71 -10.39 -21.16 17.30
N LYS A 72 -10.65 -19.92 16.88
CA LYS A 72 -9.71 -19.13 16.06
C LYS A 72 -8.44 -18.70 16.80
N GLY A 73 -8.60 -18.31 18.07
CA GLY A 73 -7.56 -17.67 18.89
C GLY A 73 -6.50 -18.65 19.40
N ALA A 74 -6.90 -19.85 19.79
CA ALA A 74 -6.02 -20.82 20.45
C ALA A 74 -5.01 -21.45 19.48
N THR A 75 -3.76 -21.55 19.92
CA THR A 75 -2.74 -22.39 19.27
C THR A 75 -3.14 -23.86 19.38
N TRP A 76 -2.76 -24.66 18.39
CA TRP A 76 -3.00 -26.11 18.44
C TRP A 76 -2.13 -26.75 19.53
N ASN A 77 -2.74 -27.48 20.47
CA ASN A 77 -2.02 -28.11 21.58
C ASN A 77 -1.86 -29.64 21.45
N GLY A 78 -2.14 -30.19 20.26
CA GLY A 78 -2.13 -31.63 20.00
C GLY A 78 -3.52 -32.25 19.97
N THR A 79 -4.45 -31.77 20.80
CA THR A 79 -5.81 -32.30 20.90
C THR A 79 -6.89 -31.32 20.48
N SER A 80 -6.63 -30.02 20.61
CA SER A 80 -7.62 -28.96 20.41
C SER A 80 -6.97 -27.65 19.96
N GLY A 81 -7.82 -26.68 19.57
CA GLY A 81 -7.40 -25.36 19.14
C GLY A 81 -7.56 -25.15 17.63
N ASN A 82 -6.80 -24.22 17.07
CA ASN A 82 -6.84 -23.92 15.64
C ASN A 82 -5.85 -24.81 14.88
N PRO A 83 -6.29 -25.78 14.05
CA PRO A 83 -5.40 -26.70 13.35
C PRO A 83 -4.43 -25.98 12.40
N THR A 84 -4.80 -24.81 11.90
CA THR A 84 -3.92 -23.98 11.05
C THR A 84 -2.71 -23.41 11.78
N LYS A 85 -2.75 -23.35 13.12
CA LYS A 85 -1.67 -22.84 13.97
C LYS A 85 -0.72 -23.94 14.47
N SER A 86 -0.86 -25.17 13.98
CA SER A 86 0.03 -26.28 14.32
C SER A 86 1.40 -26.18 13.64
N ASP A 87 2.40 -26.81 14.23
CA ASP A 87 3.76 -26.85 13.69
C ASP A 87 3.82 -27.53 12.32
N ALA A 88 3.09 -28.64 12.14
CA ALA A 88 3.02 -29.34 10.86
C ALA A 88 2.53 -28.43 9.71
N VAL A 89 1.54 -27.58 9.96
CA VAL A 89 1.05 -26.61 8.96
C VAL A 89 2.06 -25.49 8.72
N ASN A 90 2.72 -25.01 9.77
CA ASN A 90 3.76 -23.98 9.67
C ASN A 90 5.00 -24.48 8.91
N GLU A 91 5.35 -25.75 9.06
CA GLU A 91 6.48 -26.40 8.41
C GLU A 91 6.31 -26.40 6.88
N VAL A 92 5.13 -26.75 6.36
CA VAL A 92 4.86 -26.66 4.91
C VAL A 92 5.13 -25.26 4.36
N VAL A 93 4.66 -24.22 5.06
CA VAL A 93 4.88 -22.83 4.66
C VAL A 93 6.36 -22.45 4.75
N LYS A 94 7.06 -22.91 5.79
CA LYS A 94 8.49 -22.66 6.00
C LYS A 94 9.35 -23.29 4.89
N GLU A 95 9.06 -24.52 4.50
CA GLU A 95 9.82 -25.19 3.43
C GLU A 95 9.57 -24.54 2.07
N VAL A 96 8.35 -24.10 1.78
CA VAL A 96 8.10 -23.30 0.56
C VAL A 96 8.86 -21.96 0.60
N LYS A 97 8.90 -21.26 1.75
CA LYS A 97 9.72 -20.03 1.90
C LYS A 97 11.20 -20.30 1.64
N LYS A 98 11.73 -21.43 2.13
CA LYS A 98 13.12 -21.83 1.89
C LYS A 98 13.38 -22.17 0.43
N ALA A 99 12.44 -22.85 -0.25
CA ALA A 99 12.54 -23.09 -1.69
C ALA A 99 12.49 -21.77 -2.50
N GLU A 100 11.73 -20.77 -2.06
CA GLU A 100 11.73 -19.43 -2.68
C GLU A 100 13.08 -18.74 -2.61
N THR A 101 13.75 -18.75 -1.44
CA THR A 101 15.08 -18.12 -1.28
C THR A 101 16.16 -18.87 -2.05
N GLN A 102 15.96 -20.16 -2.31
CA GLN A 102 16.83 -21.00 -3.12
C GLN A 102 16.51 -20.97 -4.62
N HIS A 103 15.59 -20.11 -5.06
CA HIS A 103 15.15 -20.00 -6.47
C HIS A 103 14.57 -21.29 -7.06
N ARG A 104 14.08 -22.18 -6.22
CA ARG A 104 13.44 -23.46 -6.58
C ARG A 104 11.91 -23.41 -6.63
N SER A 105 11.32 -22.32 -6.15
CA SER A 105 9.88 -22.06 -6.23
C SER A 105 9.51 -21.20 -7.45
N LYS A 106 8.21 -20.97 -7.66
CA LYS A 106 7.68 -19.99 -8.60
C LYS A 106 8.41 -18.64 -8.50
N LYS A 107 8.75 -18.06 -9.65
CA LYS A 107 9.37 -16.73 -9.72
C LYS A 107 8.52 -15.67 -9.01
N SER A 108 9.20 -14.72 -8.38
CA SER A 108 8.53 -13.61 -7.67
C SER A 108 7.83 -12.71 -8.67
N CYS A 109 6.54 -12.43 -8.43
CA CYS A 109 5.80 -11.38 -9.11
C CYS A 109 5.67 -10.13 -8.21
N ALA A 110 6.55 -9.97 -7.21
CA ALA A 110 6.57 -8.78 -6.39
C ALA A 110 6.84 -7.56 -7.27
N THR A 111 6.02 -6.52 -7.10
CA THR A 111 6.23 -5.27 -7.82
C THR A 111 7.52 -4.61 -7.37
N ARG A 112 8.35 -4.12 -8.27
CA ARG A 112 9.49 -3.25 -7.91
C ARG A 112 9.02 -1.81 -7.69
N ASP A 113 9.91 -0.94 -7.26
CA ASP A 113 9.73 0.50 -7.36
C ASP A 113 9.84 0.99 -8.81
N LEU A 114 9.25 2.16 -9.07
CA LEU A 114 9.55 2.93 -10.27
C LEU A 114 10.96 3.53 -10.15
N THR A 115 11.62 3.75 -11.27
CA THR A 115 12.73 4.70 -11.34
C THR A 115 12.20 6.13 -11.46
N GLU A 116 13.05 7.13 -11.23
CA GLU A 116 12.69 8.54 -11.45
C GLU A 116 12.27 8.79 -12.91
N THR A 117 13.02 8.24 -13.87
CA THR A 117 12.71 8.35 -15.30
C THR A 117 11.34 7.76 -15.62
N GLU A 118 11.00 6.60 -15.04
CA GLU A 118 9.68 6.01 -15.21
C GLU A 118 8.61 6.88 -14.56
N TYR A 119 8.82 7.40 -13.35
CA TYR A 119 7.87 8.29 -12.68
C TYR A 119 7.55 9.53 -13.54
N ARG A 120 8.58 10.24 -14.01
CA ARG A 120 8.40 11.41 -14.90
C ARG A 120 7.66 11.02 -16.17
N LYS A 121 7.99 9.86 -16.74
CA LYS A 121 7.29 9.35 -17.92
C LYS A 121 5.81 9.12 -17.63
N VAL A 122 5.42 8.60 -16.46
CA VAL A 122 4.01 8.51 -16.07
C VAL A 122 3.35 9.88 -16.06
N VAL A 123 3.98 10.87 -15.42
CA VAL A 123 3.46 12.24 -15.33
C VAL A 123 3.25 12.84 -16.72
N HIS A 124 4.23 12.70 -17.62
CA HIS A 124 4.14 13.24 -18.98
C HIS A 124 3.10 12.52 -19.84
N GLU A 125 2.96 11.19 -19.70
CA GLU A 125 1.90 10.43 -20.38
C GLU A 125 0.50 10.81 -19.88
N LEU A 126 0.35 11.17 -18.61
CA LEU A 126 -0.90 11.71 -18.07
C LEU A 126 -1.21 13.07 -18.69
N TYR A 127 -0.21 13.95 -18.80
CA TYR A 127 -0.39 15.25 -19.44
C TYR A 127 -0.74 15.15 -20.92
N GLY A 128 -0.07 14.26 -21.66
CA GLY A 128 -0.32 14.04 -23.09
C GLY A 128 -1.71 13.51 -23.44
N LYS A 129 -2.48 12.97 -22.47
CA LYS A 129 -3.85 12.51 -22.69
C LYS A 129 -4.89 13.64 -22.84
N GLY A 130 -4.57 14.85 -22.38
CA GLY A 130 -5.39 16.06 -22.57
C GLY A 130 -6.78 16.07 -21.91
N SER A 131 -7.13 15.10 -21.06
CA SER A 131 -8.42 15.06 -20.36
C SER A 131 -8.28 15.52 -18.91
N PHE A 132 -9.30 16.17 -18.35
CA PHE A 132 -9.35 16.54 -16.92
C PHE A 132 -9.01 15.34 -16.02
N GLU A 133 -9.61 14.18 -16.31
CA GLU A 133 -9.40 12.94 -15.55
C GLU A 133 -7.94 12.48 -15.52
N SER A 134 -7.20 12.62 -16.63
CA SER A 134 -5.81 12.17 -16.72
C SER A 134 -4.83 13.29 -16.34
N THR A 135 -4.90 14.41 -17.05
CA THR A 135 -3.96 15.53 -17.00
C THR A 135 -4.03 16.26 -15.66
N ILE A 136 -5.22 16.40 -15.07
CA ILE A 136 -5.41 17.21 -13.86
C ILE A 136 -5.65 16.32 -12.65
N ARG A 137 -6.72 15.52 -12.65
CA ARG A 137 -7.11 14.68 -11.50
C ARG A 137 -6.08 13.59 -11.20
N THR A 138 -5.79 12.71 -12.17
CA THR A 138 -4.86 11.59 -11.94
C THR A 138 -3.43 12.07 -11.70
N ALA A 139 -2.98 13.12 -12.38
CA ALA A 139 -1.68 13.72 -12.13
C ALA A 139 -1.58 14.31 -10.72
N CYS A 140 -2.60 15.04 -10.24
CA CYS A 140 -2.64 15.52 -8.86
C CYS A 140 -2.63 14.35 -7.87
N MET A 141 -3.48 13.35 -8.06
CA MET A 141 -3.51 12.15 -7.20
C MET A 141 -2.16 11.44 -7.15
N LEU A 142 -1.45 11.31 -8.28
CA LEU A 142 -0.13 10.69 -8.35
C LEU A 142 0.92 11.47 -7.55
N LYS A 143 0.94 12.80 -7.69
CA LYS A 143 1.85 13.66 -6.93
C LYS A 143 1.57 13.61 -5.44
N GLN A 144 0.29 13.67 -5.03
CA GLN A 144 -0.10 13.48 -3.64
C GLN A 144 0.28 12.08 -3.13
N GLN A 145 0.13 11.05 -3.96
CA GLN A 145 0.47 9.68 -3.59
C GLN A 145 1.96 9.52 -3.29
N VAL A 146 2.82 10.08 -4.15
CA VAL A 146 4.27 10.08 -3.95
C VAL A 146 4.62 10.94 -2.75
N HIS A 147 4.15 12.19 -2.72
CA HIS A 147 4.50 13.12 -1.66
C HIS A 147 4.12 12.57 -0.29
N LEU A 148 2.96 11.96 -0.10
CA LEU A 148 2.49 11.44 1.20
C LEU A 148 2.87 9.97 1.48
N ILE A 149 3.59 9.28 0.58
CA ILE A 149 3.91 7.84 0.67
C ILE A 149 2.65 6.98 0.97
N THR A 150 1.55 7.29 0.30
CA THR A 150 0.23 6.69 0.56
C THR A 150 -0.06 5.52 -0.38
N ARG A 151 -1.05 4.69 0.01
CA ARG A 151 -1.64 3.74 -0.93
C ARG A 151 -2.63 4.46 -1.85
N THR A 152 -2.98 3.84 -2.98
CA THR A 152 -4.01 4.37 -3.86
C THR A 152 -5.36 4.50 -3.16
N ASP A 153 -5.69 3.56 -2.27
CA ASP A 153 -6.94 3.61 -1.51
C ASP A 153 -6.95 4.65 -0.40
N ASP A 154 -5.79 5.13 0.05
CA ASP A 154 -5.68 6.22 1.01
C ASP A 154 -5.96 7.56 0.28
N ILE A 155 -5.33 7.79 -0.88
CA ILE A 155 -5.54 9.01 -1.70
C ILE A 155 -6.99 9.16 -2.17
N SER A 156 -7.64 8.08 -2.59
CA SER A 156 -9.04 8.12 -3.03
C SER A 156 -10.04 8.45 -1.91
N LYS A 157 -9.60 8.51 -0.65
CA LYS A 157 -10.43 8.86 0.51
C LYS A 157 -10.16 10.27 1.03
N LEU A 158 -9.21 10.99 0.45
CA LEU A 158 -8.92 12.37 0.84
C LEU A 158 -10.14 13.26 0.64
N LYS A 159 -10.35 14.15 1.60
CA LYS A 159 -11.42 15.14 1.63
C LYS A 159 -10.86 16.54 1.54
N TYR A 160 -11.72 17.51 1.21
CA TYR A 160 -11.36 18.93 1.26
C TYR A 160 -10.92 19.36 2.67
N SER A 161 -11.60 18.86 3.70
CA SER A 161 -11.32 19.13 5.12
C SER A 161 -9.97 18.60 5.60
N ASP A 162 -9.35 17.70 4.84
CA ASP A 162 -8.09 17.05 5.24
C ASP A 162 -6.90 17.97 4.98
N TYR A 163 -7.05 18.99 4.12
CA TYR A 163 -6.02 19.99 3.83
C TYR A 163 -6.28 21.29 4.60
N LYS A 164 -5.24 21.84 5.21
CA LYS A 164 -5.27 23.09 5.97
C LYS A 164 -3.99 23.89 5.72
N PRO A 165 -3.99 25.22 5.91
CA PRO A 165 -2.74 25.96 6.06
C PRO A 165 -1.89 25.34 7.18
N HIS A 166 -0.58 25.24 6.99
CA HIS A 166 0.30 24.78 8.07
C HIS A 166 0.34 25.85 9.18
N PRO A 167 0.23 25.47 10.48
CA PRO A 167 0.17 26.45 11.58
C PRO A 167 1.42 27.33 11.67
N ASP A 168 2.61 26.76 11.44
CA ASP A 168 3.89 27.46 11.64
C ASP A 168 4.54 27.98 10.35
N PHE A 169 4.12 27.48 9.18
CA PHE A 169 4.83 27.71 7.92
C PHE A 169 3.85 28.22 6.85
N PRO A 170 3.82 29.54 6.55
CA PRO A 170 2.84 30.12 5.64
C PRO A 170 2.99 29.63 4.19
N PHE A 171 4.14 29.05 3.84
CA PHE A 171 4.42 28.48 2.52
C PHE A 171 4.04 27.00 2.41
N ALA A 172 3.56 26.37 3.47
CA ALA A 172 3.26 24.93 3.52
C ALA A 172 1.77 24.67 3.81
N LEU A 173 1.31 23.47 3.43
CA LEU A 173 0.01 22.95 3.85
C LEU A 173 0.22 21.80 4.83
N SER A 174 -0.76 21.59 5.71
CA SER A 174 -0.93 20.36 6.47
C SER A 174 -1.98 19.47 5.79
N CYS A 175 -1.72 18.17 5.75
CA CYS A 175 -2.67 17.17 5.27
C CYS A 175 -2.83 16.02 6.28
N LYS A 176 -4.08 15.70 6.67
CA LYS A 176 -4.38 14.57 7.56
C LYS A 176 -4.95 13.38 6.79
N VAL A 177 -4.18 12.29 6.66
CA VAL A 177 -4.61 11.07 5.94
C VAL A 177 -5.37 10.12 6.88
N HIS A 178 -6.64 10.43 7.16
CA HIS A 178 -7.48 9.72 8.14
C HIS A 178 -7.66 8.22 7.88
N TRP A 179 -7.60 7.80 6.62
CA TRP A 179 -7.97 6.45 6.23
C TRP A 179 -6.74 5.68 5.76
N SER A 180 -6.20 4.83 6.63
CA SER A 180 -5.20 3.85 6.24
C SER A 180 -5.39 2.53 6.99
N LYS A 181 -5.12 1.40 6.33
CA LYS A 181 -5.13 0.05 6.95
C LYS A 181 -4.20 -0.05 8.17
N ASN A 182 -3.27 0.89 8.30
CA ASN A 182 -2.23 0.90 9.31
C ASN A 182 -2.56 1.74 10.54
N ILE A 183 -3.63 2.53 10.51
CA ILE A 183 -3.98 3.48 11.57
C ILE A 183 -5.16 2.90 12.33
N SER A 184 -5.00 2.71 13.64
CA SER A 184 -6.07 2.28 14.55
C SER A 184 -6.47 3.35 15.57
N GLU A 185 -5.65 4.37 15.76
CA GLU A 185 -5.89 5.45 16.71
C GLU A 185 -5.36 6.78 16.16
N GLU A 186 -5.82 7.89 16.71
CA GLU A 186 -5.53 9.23 16.20
C GLU A 186 -4.04 9.59 16.22
N ARG A 187 -3.29 9.12 17.24
CA ARG A 187 -1.84 9.36 17.37
C ARG A 187 -1.02 8.77 16.21
N GLN A 188 -1.55 7.76 15.53
CA GLN A 188 -0.92 7.10 14.39
C GLN A 188 -1.19 7.83 13.06
N CYS A 189 -1.91 8.95 13.11
CA CYS A 189 -2.31 9.77 11.98
C CYS A 189 -1.95 11.24 12.22
N PRO A 190 -0.66 11.57 12.43
CA PRO A 190 -0.25 12.97 12.56
C PRO A 190 -0.54 13.72 11.25
N ASP A 191 -0.72 15.03 11.40
CA ASP A 191 -0.74 15.97 10.29
C ASP A 191 0.60 15.90 9.53
N GLN A 192 0.53 15.91 8.21
CA GLN A 192 1.70 15.75 7.35
C GLN A 192 1.95 17.00 6.55
N ILE A 193 3.18 17.49 6.59
CA ILE A 193 3.53 18.69 5.85
C ILE A 193 3.60 18.41 4.34
N ILE A 194 2.97 19.30 3.58
CA ILE A 194 3.02 19.38 2.13
C ILE A 194 3.87 20.59 1.77
N LEU A 195 4.89 20.36 0.94
CA LEU A 195 5.85 21.36 0.53
C LEU A 195 5.77 21.55 -0.99
N GLY A 196 6.03 22.79 -1.43
CA GLY A 196 6.19 23.10 -2.84
C GLY A 196 7.50 22.56 -3.38
N SER A 197 7.52 22.22 -4.66
CA SER A 197 8.72 21.80 -5.39
C SER A 197 8.97 22.77 -6.54
N MET A 198 10.25 23.04 -6.82
CA MET A 198 10.68 23.72 -8.04
C MET A 198 10.62 22.81 -9.28
N ASP A 199 10.46 21.51 -9.06
CA ASP A 199 10.23 20.55 -10.13
C ASP A 199 8.72 20.34 -10.31
N THR A 200 8.21 20.74 -11.47
CA THR A 200 6.78 20.67 -11.78
C THR A 200 6.28 19.23 -11.76
N ASP A 201 7.10 18.22 -12.06
CA ASP A 201 6.68 16.81 -12.06
C ASP A 201 6.44 16.30 -10.63
N PHE A 202 7.17 16.84 -9.65
CA PHE A 202 7.09 16.44 -8.23
C PHE A 202 6.23 17.38 -7.37
N CYS A 203 5.94 18.59 -7.85
CA CYS A 203 5.24 19.61 -7.04
C CYS A 203 3.79 19.23 -6.70
N ALA A 204 3.60 18.67 -5.51
CA ALA A 204 2.30 18.30 -4.97
C ALA A 204 1.38 19.50 -4.77
N MET A 205 1.90 20.63 -4.30
CA MET A 205 1.13 21.87 -4.13
C MET A 205 0.63 22.42 -5.46
N LEU A 206 1.47 22.48 -6.49
CA LEU A 206 1.05 22.93 -7.82
C LEU A 206 0.00 21.98 -8.44
N GLY A 207 0.19 20.67 -8.27
CA GLY A 207 -0.81 19.69 -8.68
C GLY A 207 -2.17 19.89 -8.01
N LEU A 208 -2.15 20.18 -6.70
CA LEU A 208 -3.36 20.46 -5.92
C LEU A 208 -4.02 21.78 -6.34
N ALA A 209 -3.25 22.85 -6.53
CA ALA A 209 -3.76 24.14 -6.97
C ALA A 209 -4.46 24.04 -8.34
N ASN A 210 -3.79 23.44 -9.33
CA ASN A 210 -4.36 23.23 -10.66
C ASN A 210 -5.62 22.36 -10.60
N TYR A 211 -5.63 21.34 -9.73
CA TYR A 211 -6.81 20.52 -9.52
C TYR A 211 -7.97 21.32 -8.93
N MET A 212 -7.74 22.05 -7.84
CA MET A 212 -8.77 22.84 -7.17
C MET A 212 -9.38 23.86 -8.15
N GLU A 213 -8.55 24.59 -8.89
CA GLU A 213 -9.02 25.59 -9.87
C GLU A 213 -9.86 24.96 -10.98
N ALA A 214 -9.39 23.86 -11.58
CA ALA A 214 -10.13 23.20 -12.65
C ALA A 214 -11.38 22.46 -12.16
N SER A 215 -11.35 21.90 -10.94
CA SER A 215 -12.37 20.98 -10.43
C SER A 215 -13.78 21.59 -10.46
N PHE A 216 -13.89 22.88 -10.15
CA PHE A 216 -15.16 23.62 -10.16
C PHE A 216 -15.86 23.55 -11.51
N ASN A 217 -15.11 23.59 -12.61
CA ASN A 217 -15.66 23.56 -13.97
C ASN A 217 -16.15 22.17 -14.41
N TYR A 218 -15.73 21.11 -13.72
CA TYR A 218 -16.07 19.72 -14.06
C TYR A 218 -17.09 19.10 -13.08
N GLY A 219 -17.75 19.93 -12.27
CA GLY A 219 -18.72 19.46 -11.27
C GLY A 219 -18.08 18.74 -10.09
N TYR A 220 -16.79 18.96 -9.86
CA TYR A 220 -16.10 18.63 -8.62
C TYR A 220 -16.10 19.88 -7.72
N GLY A 221 -16.07 19.71 -6.41
CA GLY A 221 -16.00 20.84 -5.47
C GLY A 221 -17.15 20.87 -4.44
N ALA A 222 -16.85 21.44 -3.29
CA ALA A 222 -17.78 21.59 -2.16
C ALA A 222 -18.75 22.77 -2.33
N ALA A 223 -18.56 23.63 -3.34
CA ALA A 223 -19.44 24.76 -3.61
C ALA A 223 -20.79 24.27 -4.19
N GLY A 224 -21.70 23.89 -3.29
CA GLY A 224 -23.09 23.52 -3.60
C GLY A 224 -23.39 22.01 -3.63
N ARG A 225 -22.43 21.14 -3.33
CA ARG A 225 -22.65 19.68 -3.23
C ARG A 225 -22.16 19.16 -1.88
N GLU A 226 -22.93 18.26 -1.24
CA GLU A 226 -22.57 17.57 0.02
C GLU A 226 -21.35 16.64 -0.09
N ASN A 227 -20.59 16.69 -1.20
CA ASN A 227 -19.51 15.77 -1.45
C ASN A 227 -18.21 16.22 -0.76
N ALA A 228 -17.89 15.54 0.33
CA ALA A 228 -16.67 15.80 1.09
C ALA A 228 -15.39 15.33 0.40
N PHE A 229 -15.46 14.40 -0.56
CA PHE A 229 -14.29 13.77 -1.16
C PHE A 229 -13.65 14.65 -2.23
N LEU A 230 -12.31 14.73 -2.19
CA LEU A 230 -11.56 15.64 -3.04
C LEU A 230 -11.61 15.23 -4.51
N PHE A 231 -11.36 13.95 -4.82
CA PHE A 231 -11.08 13.47 -6.18
C PHE A 231 -12.23 12.69 -6.84
N THR A 232 -13.49 12.95 -6.50
CA THR A 232 -14.62 12.25 -7.14
C THR A 232 -15.87 13.13 -7.11
N PRO A 233 -16.72 13.11 -8.14
CA PRO A 233 -18.00 13.81 -8.10
C PRO A 233 -19.10 12.98 -7.42
N GLU A 234 -18.87 11.68 -7.22
CA GLU A 234 -19.73 10.74 -6.48
C GLU A 234 -19.94 11.22 -5.04
N SER A 235 -21.20 11.41 -4.65
CA SER A 235 -21.57 11.88 -3.31
C SER A 235 -21.84 10.74 -2.33
N ASP A 236 -22.13 9.51 -2.79
CA ASP A 236 -22.34 8.37 -1.88
C ASP A 236 -21.03 8.04 -1.14
N PRO A 237 -20.97 8.19 0.20
CA PRO A 237 -19.73 7.97 0.94
C PRO A 237 -19.18 6.55 0.88
N LYS A 238 -20.00 5.55 0.56
CA LYS A 238 -19.60 4.14 0.41
C LYS A 238 -19.05 3.83 -0.97
N LEU A 239 -19.52 4.54 -2.00
CA LEU A 239 -19.13 4.32 -3.39
C LEU A 239 -18.01 5.26 -3.83
N ALA A 240 -18.01 6.50 -3.35
CA ALA A 240 -17.07 7.56 -3.72
C ALA A 240 -15.60 7.11 -3.69
N PRO A 241 -15.04 6.60 -2.56
CA PRO A 241 -13.68 6.11 -2.54
C PRO A 241 -13.41 4.92 -3.46
N LYS A 242 -14.39 4.03 -3.63
CA LYS A 242 -14.24 2.80 -4.43
C LYS A 242 -14.16 3.14 -5.91
N HIS A 243 -15.10 3.96 -6.40
CA HIS A 243 -15.15 4.42 -7.77
C HIS A 243 -13.93 5.30 -8.09
N CYS A 244 -13.55 6.21 -7.19
CA CYS A 244 -12.34 7.01 -7.31
C CYS A 244 -11.08 6.14 -7.47
N ASN A 245 -10.88 5.17 -6.59
CA ASN A 245 -9.72 4.27 -6.62
C ASN A 245 -9.72 3.38 -7.88
N ALA A 246 -10.88 2.90 -8.31
CA ALA A 246 -11.01 2.11 -9.54
C ALA A 246 -10.63 2.95 -10.77
N ALA A 247 -11.17 4.17 -10.90
CA ALA A 247 -10.85 5.07 -11.99
C ALA A 247 -9.36 5.44 -12.03
N TYR A 248 -8.80 5.83 -10.88
CA TYR A 248 -7.38 6.17 -10.75
C TYR A 248 -6.47 5.00 -11.17
N ARG A 249 -6.76 3.78 -10.68
CA ARG A 249 -5.99 2.58 -11.04
C ARG A 249 -6.14 2.20 -12.51
N ASN A 250 -7.31 2.40 -13.11
CA ASN A 250 -7.53 2.09 -14.52
C ASN A 250 -6.73 3.03 -15.43
N ILE A 251 -6.68 4.33 -15.11
CA ILE A 251 -5.89 5.31 -15.87
C ILE A 251 -4.39 5.00 -15.73
N LEU A 252 -3.90 4.75 -14.50
CA LEU A 252 -2.51 4.35 -14.29
C LEU A 252 -2.16 3.04 -15.01
N LYS A 253 -3.06 2.05 -15.00
CA LYS A 253 -2.86 0.79 -15.74
C LYS A 253 -2.78 1.06 -17.25
N ALA A 254 -3.60 1.94 -17.79
CA ALA A 254 -3.54 2.32 -19.20
C ALA A 254 -2.23 3.03 -19.55
N VAL A 255 -1.66 3.84 -18.64
CA VAL A 255 -0.34 4.44 -18.81
C VAL A 255 0.77 3.38 -18.74
N PHE A 256 0.73 2.47 -17.78
CA PHE A 256 1.73 1.38 -17.67
C PHE A 256 1.73 0.42 -18.86
N LEU A 257 0.63 0.36 -19.60
CA LEU A 257 0.50 -0.43 -20.82
C LEU A 257 0.71 0.40 -22.10
N SER A 258 0.99 1.71 -22.00
CA SER A 258 1.24 2.54 -23.17
C SER A 258 2.60 2.21 -23.79
N ALA A 259 2.69 2.20 -25.11
CA ALA A 259 3.95 1.94 -25.82
C ALA A 259 5.09 2.90 -25.38
N PRO A 260 4.84 4.22 -25.21
CA PRO A 260 5.88 5.13 -24.74
C PRO A 260 6.39 4.82 -23.32
N PHE A 261 5.53 4.36 -22.41
CA PHE A 261 5.96 3.97 -21.07
C PHE A 261 6.74 2.65 -21.10
N LEU A 262 6.24 1.65 -21.84
CA LEU A 262 6.90 0.34 -21.96
C LEU A 262 8.31 0.46 -22.55
N ALA A 263 8.54 1.40 -23.47
CA ALA A 263 9.86 1.69 -24.04
C ALA A 263 10.91 2.10 -22.99
N VAL A 264 10.48 2.75 -21.90
CA VAL A 264 11.37 3.10 -20.78
C VAL A 264 11.43 1.96 -19.76
N ALA A 265 10.29 1.35 -19.46
CA ALA A 265 10.19 0.33 -18.42
C ALA A 265 10.92 -0.98 -18.77
N VAL A 266 11.07 -1.30 -20.06
CA VAL A 266 11.81 -2.49 -20.53
C VAL A 266 13.29 -2.48 -20.12
N LEU A 267 13.85 -1.29 -19.85
CA LEU A 267 15.24 -1.13 -19.40
C LEU A 267 15.46 -1.62 -17.96
N VAL A 268 14.39 -1.86 -17.20
CA VAL A 268 14.46 -2.25 -15.78
C VAL A 268 13.61 -3.49 -15.54
N ALA A 269 14.28 -4.60 -15.24
CA ALA A 269 13.62 -5.88 -14.97
C ALA A 269 12.67 -5.79 -13.76
N GLY A 270 11.51 -6.44 -13.86
CA GLY A 270 10.55 -6.55 -12.76
C GLY A 270 9.13 -6.17 -13.15
N VAL A 271 8.19 -6.47 -12.25
CA VAL A 271 6.77 -6.17 -12.45
C VAL A 271 6.45 -4.80 -11.89
N LEU A 272 5.62 -4.04 -12.59
CA LEU A 272 5.08 -2.77 -12.12
C LEU A 272 3.58 -2.87 -11.80
N GLY A 273 3.13 -1.93 -10.99
CA GLY A 273 1.77 -1.85 -10.46
C GLY A 273 1.62 -0.70 -9.48
N SER A 274 0.43 -0.50 -8.92
CA SER A 274 0.14 0.66 -8.07
C SER A 274 1.02 0.75 -6.81
N HIS A 275 1.51 -0.37 -6.31
CA HIS A 275 2.46 -0.40 -5.19
C HIS A 275 3.85 0.14 -5.56
N SER A 276 4.24 0.11 -6.83
CA SER A 276 5.53 0.61 -7.32
C SER A 276 5.68 2.12 -7.08
N ILE A 277 4.57 2.86 -7.12
CA ILE A 277 4.53 4.31 -6.84
C ILE A 277 4.88 4.58 -5.37
N ARG A 278 4.26 3.83 -4.45
CA ARG A 278 4.55 3.97 -3.02
C ARG A 278 5.97 3.51 -2.68
N LYS A 279 6.45 2.44 -3.33
CA LYS A 279 7.83 1.97 -3.18
C LYS A 279 8.81 3.02 -3.69
N PHE A 280 8.55 3.59 -4.87
CA PHE A 280 9.35 4.67 -5.44
C PHE A 280 9.49 5.84 -4.47
N ALA A 281 8.40 6.33 -3.90
CA ALA A 281 8.46 7.42 -2.92
C ALA A 281 9.35 7.08 -1.72
N ALA A 282 9.19 5.88 -1.15
CA ALA A 282 10.01 5.43 -0.02
C ALA A 282 11.49 5.26 -0.40
N THR A 283 11.78 4.64 -1.56
CA THR A 283 13.15 4.48 -2.08
C THR A 283 13.78 5.84 -2.37
N LEU A 284 13.05 6.76 -2.98
CA LEU A 284 13.50 8.11 -3.31
C LEU A 284 13.93 8.85 -2.05
N ALA A 285 13.06 8.88 -1.04
CA ALA A 285 13.39 9.51 0.24
C ALA A 285 14.63 8.89 0.90
N ARG A 286 14.73 7.55 0.91
CA ARG A 286 15.91 6.83 1.43
C ARG A 286 17.18 7.14 0.65
N GLY A 287 17.09 7.20 -0.69
CA GLY A 287 18.20 7.54 -1.58
C GLY A 287 18.69 8.97 -1.41
N MET A 288 17.82 9.86 -0.92
CA MET A 288 18.13 11.26 -0.58
C MET A 288 18.52 11.48 0.89
N GLY A 289 18.72 10.40 1.66
CA GLY A 289 19.28 10.46 3.00
C GLY A 289 18.27 10.48 4.15
N ALA A 290 16.96 10.40 3.90
CA ALA A 290 15.99 10.23 4.98
C ALA A 290 16.21 8.89 5.69
N THR A 291 16.09 8.83 7.01
CA THR A 291 16.21 7.62 7.83
C THR A 291 15.03 6.66 7.60
N ALA A 292 15.18 5.38 7.97
CA ALA A 292 14.06 4.44 7.91
C ALA A 292 12.90 4.89 8.82
N ASP A 293 13.23 5.50 9.96
CA ASP A 293 12.29 5.95 10.99
C ASP A 293 11.44 7.11 10.48
N GLU A 294 12.05 8.11 9.83
CA GLU A 294 11.30 9.22 9.25
C GLU A 294 10.39 8.75 8.11
N VAL A 295 10.85 7.82 7.27
CA VAL A 295 10.03 7.23 6.19
C VAL A 295 8.90 6.37 6.79
N ASP A 296 9.14 5.68 7.91
CA ASP A 296 8.12 4.94 8.66
C ASP A 296 7.01 5.83 9.18
N ILE A 297 7.37 6.99 9.76
CA ILE A 297 6.42 8.00 10.23
C ILE A 297 5.59 8.52 9.05
N ARG A 298 6.23 9.00 7.97
CA ARG A 298 5.51 9.56 6.82
C ARG A 298 4.67 8.51 6.08
N GLY A 299 5.19 7.31 5.93
CA GLY A 299 4.50 6.17 5.29
C GLY A 299 3.39 5.57 6.15
N ARG A 300 3.36 5.92 7.45
CA ARG A 300 2.43 5.39 8.45
C ARG A 300 2.52 3.87 8.55
N TRP A 301 3.71 3.32 8.77
CA TRP A 301 3.91 1.87 8.91
C TRP A 301 3.78 1.41 10.38
N LYS A 302 3.01 0.32 10.59
CA LYS A 302 2.61 -0.16 11.93
C LYS A 302 3.76 -0.56 12.86
N ALA A 303 4.89 -1.02 12.32
CA ALA A 303 5.94 -1.65 13.13
C ALA A 303 6.58 -0.69 14.14
N ARG A 304 6.46 0.63 13.93
CA ARG A 304 7.02 1.65 14.83
C ARG A 304 6.03 2.54 15.54
N LEU A 305 4.91 2.90 14.92
CA LEU A 305 3.95 3.89 15.45
C LEU A 305 3.24 3.52 16.77
N SER A 306 3.42 2.31 17.28
CA SER A 306 2.73 1.84 18.49
C SER A 306 3.63 1.02 19.42
N GLY A 307 4.95 1.12 19.26
CA GLY A 307 5.91 0.22 19.92
C GLY A 307 6.93 0.92 20.81
N TRP A 308 7.14 2.23 20.66
CA TRP A 308 8.19 2.92 21.38
C TRP A 308 7.63 3.61 22.61
N VAL A 309 8.31 3.41 23.74
CA VAL A 309 7.97 4.07 25.02
C VAL A 309 7.87 5.59 24.83
N VAL A 310 8.73 6.15 23.97
CA VAL A 310 8.77 7.59 23.69
C VAL A 310 7.45 8.12 23.11
N ASP A 311 6.70 7.32 22.34
CA ASP A 311 5.43 7.74 21.73
C ASP A 311 4.33 8.01 22.77
N ALA A 312 4.46 7.43 23.97
CA ALA A 312 3.59 7.72 25.10
C ALA A 312 3.88 9.10 25.74
N TYR A 313 5.08 9.63 25.54
CA TYR A 313 5.56 10.87 26.17
C TYR A 313 5.65 12.05 25.20
N ILE A 314 5.76 11.81 23.88
CA ILE A 314 5.76 12.88 22.88
C ILE A 314 4.31 13.33 22.61
N SER A 315 4.14 14.64 22.39
CA SER A 315 2.86 15.20 21.95
C SER A 315 2.31 14.44 20.73
N PRO A 316 0.99 14.16 20.66
CA PRO A 316 0.33 13.74 19.42
C PRO A 316 0.43 14.77 18.30
N GLU A 317 0.56 16.04 18.67
CA GLU A 317 0.68 17.17 17.74
C GLU A 317 2.15 17.33 17.36
N GLN A 318 2.50 16.80 16.18
CA GLN A 318 3.86 16.80 15.66
C GLN A 318 3.86 17.40 14.23
N PRO A 319 3.70 18.73 14.09
CA PRO A 319 3.33 19.33 12.80
C PRO A 319 4.41 19.16 11.71
N TRP A 320 5.68 18.98 12.11
CA TRP A 320 6.82 18.94 11.20
C TRP A 320 7.70 17.70 11.35
N ILE A 321 7.27 16.65 12.08
CA ILE A 321 8.11 15.46 12.30
C ILE A 321 8.47 14.76 10.98
N ASP A 322 7.61 14.88 9.96
CA ASP A 322 7.84 14.30 8.65
C ASP A 322 8.36 15.29 7.59
N ALA A 323 8.73 16.51 8.02
CA ALA A 323 9.29 17.55 7.16
C ALA A 323 10.58 17.12 6.44
N PRO A 324 11.54 16.41 7.05
CA PRO A 324 12.74 15.96 6.34
C PRO A 324 12.40 15.06 5.14
N VAL A 325 11.39 14.20 5.26
CA VAL A 325 10.97 13.31 4.16
C VAL A 325 10.15 14.08 3.14
N ALA A 326 9.26 14.97 3.59
CA ALA A 326 8.53 15.87 2.70
C ALA A 326 9.49 16.69 1.84
N GLU A 327 10.61 17.14 2.41
CA GLU A 327 11.64 17.90 1.73
C GLU A 327 12.29 17.08 0.60
N LYS A 328 12.67 15.84 0.89
CA LYS A 328 13.27 14.95 -0.13
C LYS A 328 12.29 14.63 -1.26
N LEU A 329 11.02 14.42 -0.92
CA LEU A 329 9.98 14.12 -1.92
C LEU A 329 9.58 15.34 -2.76
N ALA A 330 9.87 16.55 -2.27
CA ALA A 330 9.76 17.77 -3.05
C ALA A 330 10.95 17.97 -4.02
N TRP A 331 11.86 16.99 -4.17
CA TRP A 331 13.01 16.92 -5.10
C TRP A 331 14.01 18.09 -5.00
N VAL A 332 13.56 19.31 -5.32
CA VAL A 332 14.27 20.57 -5.13
C VAL A 332 13.33 21.54 -4.41
N LEU A 333 13.65 21.82 -3.15
CA LEU A 333 12.99 22.87 -2.37
C LEU A 333 13.75 24.20 -2.50
N LEU A 334 12.99 25.29 -2.47
CA LEU A 334 13.45 26.65 -2.15
C LEU A 334 13.84 26.77 -0.67
N LEU A 335 14.63 25.84 -0.14
CA LEU A 335 15.35 26.14 1.10
C LEU A 335 16.72 26.64 0.64
N PRO A 336 17.14 27.86 1.02
CA PRO A 336 18.55 28.21 1.03
C PRO A 336 19.23 27.14 1.88
N THR A 337 19.88 26.18 1.23
CA THR A 337 20.61 25.11 1.89
C THR A 337 21.88 25.68 2.46
N SER A 338 21.75 26.29 3.64
CA SER A 338 22.75 26.22 4.69
C SER A 338 22.07 26.51 6.03
N TYR A 339 21.51 25.47 6.64
CA TYR A 339 21.48 25.38 8.10
C TYR A 339 22.92 25.11 8.58
N THR A 340 23.83 26.04 8.30
CA THR A 340 24.98 26.28 9.16
C THR A 340 24.41 26.82 10.46
N ARG A 341 24.78 26.20 11.59
CA ARG A 341 24.59 26.74 12.94
C ARG A 341 24.78 28.26 12.89
N MET A 342 23.73 29.02 13.20
CA MET A 342 23.94 30.41 13.58
C MET A 342 24.90 30.41 14.77
N PRO A 343 26.00 31.17 14.75
CA PRO A 343 26.75 31.44 15.96
C PRO A 343 25.78 32.14 16.92
N ARG A 344 25.75 31.69 18.18
CA ARG A 344 25.19 32.51 19.24
C ARG A 344 26.12 33.72 19.37
N GLU A 345 25.61 34.91 19.11
CA GLU A 345 26.18 36.14 19.67
C GLU A 345 25.69 36.33 21.10
#